data_AF-A0A7T5RLB8-F1
#
_entry.id   AF-A0A7T5RLB8-F1
#
_cell.length_a   1.000
_cell.length_b   1.000
_cell.length_c   1.000
_cell.angle_alpha   90.00
_cell.angle_beta   90.00
_cell.angle_gamma   90.00
#
_symmetry.space_group_name_H-M   'P 1'
#
loop_
_entity.id
_entity.type
_entity.pdbx_description
1 polymer ?
#
loop_
_entity_poly.entity_id
_entity_poly.type
_entity_poly.pdbx_seq_one_letter_code
_entity_poly.pdbx_strand_id
1 'polypeptide(L)'
;MSKDFFVFLCVVLLLAVVLHFGADKFPDPDVFYHFRHADLYWENSIAMSGFPWVSFSVINDFSSDIWYGFHFLLIPFTWFQNEILGLNLAGVFVTAAALLIFYFAVKKAGIFWHYFWPFFLLFSSPLVLYRFTMLRPHLLSLALSALFFVFAVQGSIWGVFWAGFLIAFFHLGLFWAPVLIFGIVALVKFFSEKIIIWRSGAALALGLLLGWVLRPNPLGALKIAKTQIFDLLIARKDAIPLNFGMELSPMTVSGLAAFSIFTIFWLSVMFIFFCAVFKKNQVVSKRQFLFLWAGLVLSLIFFLLTLFVAQRSFDFWVMFGVLFIAFVFTYFLRKDYWYKYALAAIFLIMVIYSFYGYQKNISQFGWDAERFRSASEWLKENSKEGEIVFNVAWEYFPELFFWNTHNRYISGMDPIFQYIYDPELYWKAYYLGTGRTTGFTCASTFCEEKDFEDTYAVLKNDFGASFVFLSRAYDDNLYNYFSNDQHYSLGYENADSAVFKIIKK
;
A
#
# COMPACT_ATOMS: atom_id res chain seq x y z
N MET A 1 6.63 32.11 9.54
CA MET A 1 7.30 30.81 9.34
C MET A 1 8.74 30.94 9.81
N SER A 2 9.28 30.07 10.67
CA SER A 2 10.67 30.20 11.13
C SER A 2 11.67 29.80 10.04
N LYS A 3 12.88 30.37 10.06
CA LYS A 3 13.98 30.01 9.16
C LYS A 3 14.25 28.50 9.17
N ASP A 4 14.27 27.89 10.34
CA ASP A 4 14.53 26.45 10.50
C ASP A 4 13.48 25.58 9.83
N PHE A 5 12.20 25.96 9.90
CA PHE A 5 11.14 25.21 9.24
C PHE A 5 11.23 25.32 7.72
N PHE A 6 11.61 26.49 7.19
CA PHE A 6 11.84 26.65 5.76
C PHE A 6 13.00 25.76 5.27
N VAL A 7 14.12 25.75 5.99
CA VAL A 7 15.25 24.87 5.66
C VAL A 7 14.84 23.40 5.69
N PHE A 8 14.11 22.98 6.73
CA PHE A 8 13.58 21.62 6.83
C PHE A 8 12.67 21.26 5.65
N LEU A 9 11.75 22.15 5.27
CA LEU A 9 10.86 21.93 4.13
C LEU A 9 11.65 21.78 2.82
N CYS A 10 12.64 22.62 2.58
CA CYS A 10 13.51 22.50 1.40
C CYS A 10 14.27 21.17 1.38
N VAL A 11 14.77 20.69 2.53
CA VAL A 11 15.46 19.39 2.62
C VAL A 11 14.50 18.23 2.35
N VAL A 12 13.27 18.28 2.89
CA VAL A 12 12.24 17.27 2.63
C VAL A 12 11.89 17.21 1.15
N LEU A 13 11.67 18.37 0.50
CA LEU A 13 11.36 18.44 -0.92
C LEU A 13 12.52 17.96 -1.79
N LEU A 14 13.75 18.41 -1.50
CA LEU A 14 14.94 17.98 -2.23
C LEU A 14 15.13 16.47 -2.13
N LEU A 15 14.98 15.90 -0.93
CA LEU A 15 15.11 14.47 -0.72
C LEU A 15 14.03 13.68 -1.48
N ALA A 16 12.77 14.14 -1.43
CA ALA A 16 11.70 13.51 -2.18
C ALA A 16 11.97 13.57 -3.69
N VAL A 17 12.45 14.69 -4.22
CA VAL A 17 12.87 14.81 -5.63
C VAL A 17 13.99 13.81 -5.96
N VAL A 18 15.03 13.73 -5.14
CA VAL A 18 16.15 12.78 -5.37
C VAL A 18 15.66 11.33 -5.38
N LEU A 19 14.68 10.97 -4.54
CA LEU A 19 14.18 9.61 -4.47
C LEU A 19 13.33 9.23 -5.69
N HIS A 20 12.48 10.14 -6.18
CA HIS A 20 11.56 9.88 -7.29
C HIS A 20 12.15 10.15 -8.68
N PHE A 21 13.17 11.01 -8.79
CA PHE A 21 13.88 11.27 -10.06
C PHE A 21 15.25 10.59 -10.12
N GLY A 22 15.69 9.93 -9.05
CA GLY A 22 17.01 9.27 -8.97
C GLY A 22 17.04 7.84 -9.51
N ALA A 23 15.89 7.30 -9.95
CA ALA A 23 15.79 5.99 -10.57
C ALA A 23 14.78 6.05 -11.72
N ASP A 24 15.07 5.29 -12.78
CA ASP A 24 14.19 5.19 -13.96
C ASP A 24 13.07 4.14 -13.77
N LYS A 25 12.98 3.54 -12.57
CA LYS A 25 12.04 2.48 -12.23
C LYS A 25 11.24 2.85 -10.99
N PHE A 26 10.00 2.37 -10.94
CA PHE A 26 9.08 2.53 -9.84
C PHE A 26 9.16 1.35 -8.86
N PRO A 27 9.01 1.57 -7.54
CA PRO A 27 9.03 0.49 -6.55
C PRO A 27 7.81 -0.45 -6.64
N ASP A 28 6.80 -0.12 -7.42
CA ASP A 28 5.51 -0.77 -7.30
C ASP A 28 4.65 -0.53 -8.55
N PRO A 29 3.90 -1.53 -9.05
CA PRO A 29 3.09 -1.36 -10.25
C PRO A 29 1.79 -0.59 -9.98
N ASP A 30 1.21 -0.65 -8.77
CA ASP A 30 -0.08 0.01 -8.49
C ASP A 30 0.00 1.54 -8.58
N VAL A 31 1.21 2.11 -8.61
CA VAL A 31 1.41 3.54 -8.89
C VAL A 31 0.74 3.95 -10.21
N PHE A 32 0.81 3.09 -11.22
CA PHE A 32 0.25 3.30 -12.54
C PHE A 32 -1.29 3.29 -12.49
N TYR A 33 -1.87 2.32 -11.76
CA TYR A 33 -3.30 2.27 -11.51
C TYR A 33 -3.80 3.55 -10.80
N HIS A 34 -3.16 3.93 -9.69
CA HIS A 34 -3.60 5.07 -8.90
C HIS A 34 -3.55 6.39 -9.69
N PHE A 35 -2.51 6.56 -10.50
CA PHE A 35 -2.36 7.75 -11.33
C PHE A 35 -3.41 7.77 -12.46
N ARG A 36 -3.58 6.67 -13.19
CA ARG A 36 -4.57 6.63 -14.28
C ARG A 36 -6.01 6.74 -13.77
N HIS A 37 -6.32 6.20 -12.61
CA HIS A 37 -7.65 6.40 -12.00
C HIS A 37 -7.88 7.88 -11.64
N ALA A 38 -6.88 8.56 -11.09
CA ALA A 38 -6.99 10.00 -10.85
C ALA A 38 -7.24 10.78 -12.15
N ASP A 39 -6.60 10.38 -13.24
CA ASP A 39 -6.78 11.01 -14.54
C ASP A 39 -8.18 10.76 -15.12
N LEU A 40 -8.74 9.57 -14.92
CA LEU A 40 -10.13 9.29 -15.30
C LEU A 40 -11.15 10.14 -14.53
N TYR A 41 -10.88 10.51 -13.27
CA TYR A 41 -11.72 11.48 -12.56
C TYR A 41 -11.66 12.87 -13.16
N TRP A 42 -10.52 13.25 -13.72
CA TRP A 42 -10.34 14.50 -14.45
C TRP A 42 -11.03 14.48 -15.81
N GLU A 43 -10.84 13.41 -16.60
CA GLU A 43 -11.46 13.22 -17.93
C GLU A 43 -12.99 13.11 -17.85
N ASN A 44 -13.51 12.49 -16.79
CA ASN A 44 -14.94 12.22 -16.62
C ASN A 44 -15.54 13.09 -15.50
N SER A 45 -15.60 12.56 -14.29
CA SER A 45 -16.19 13.22 -13.13
C SER A 45 -15.64 12.65 -11.85
N ILE A 46 -15.41 13.49 -10.85
CA ILE A 46 -15.09 13.07 -9.48
C ILE A 46 -16.22 12.27 -8.81
N ALA A 47 -17.42 12.28 -9.39
CA ALA A 47 -18.54 11.45 -8.94
C ALA A 47 -18.59 10.07 -9.64
N MET A 48 -17.66 9.79 -10.56
CA MET A 48 -17.53 8.49 -11.20
C MET A 48 -17.32 7.43 -10.13
N SER A 49 -18.09 6.35 -10.20
CA SER A 49 -17.94 5.21 -9.29
C SER A 49 -17.78 3.89 -10.03
N GLY A 50 -18.24 3.80 -11.28
CA GLY A 50 -18.06 2.61 -12.10
C GLY A 50 -16.59 2.36 -12.44
N PHE A 51 -16.19 1.09 -12.43
CA PHE A 51 -14.85 0.67 -12.83
C PHE A 51 -14.92 -0.54 -13.78
N PRO A 52 -15.37 -0.33 -15.04
CA PRO A 52 -15.67 -1.39 -15.99
C PRO A 52 -14.44 -2.11 -16.57
N TRP A 53 -13.23 -1.66 -16.25
CA TRP A 53 -11.98 -2.18 -16.81
C TRP A 53 -11.55 -3.53 -16.24
N VAL A 54 -12.17 -4.01 -15.16
CA VAL A 54 -11.95 -5.35 -14.58
C VAL A 54 -13.24 -6.16 -14.67
N SER A 55 -13.42 -6.87 -15.78
CA SER A 55 -14.71 -7.44 -16.21
C SER A 55 -15.23 -8.53 -15.26
N PHE A 56 -14.34 -9.33 -14.67
CA PHE A 56 -14.69 -10.46 -13.82
C PHE A 56 -14.24 -10.20 -12.38
N SER A 57 -14.73 -9.11 -11.80
CA SER A 57 -14.36 -8.67 -10.46
C SER A 57 -15.51 -7.93 -9.81
N VAL A 58 -15.73 -8.18 -8.51
CA VAL A 58 -16.75 -7.46 -7.75
C VAL A 58 -16.50 -5.95 -7.66
N ILE A 59 -15.31 -5.48 -8.01
CA ILE A 59 -15.02 -4.04 -8.12
C ILE A 59 -15.89 -3.40 -9.21
N ASN A 60 -16.10 -4.10 -10.33
CA ASN A 60 -17.00 -3.66 -11.39
C ASN A 60 -18.44 -3.64 -10.88
N ASP A 61 -18.90 -4.73 -10.26
CA ASP A 61 -20.30 -4.86 -9.77
C ASP A 61 -20.64 -3.88 -8.65
N PHE A 62 -19.74 -3.72 -7.70
CA PHE A 62 -19.96 -2.84 -6.55
C PHE A 62 -19.70 -1.39 -6.92
N SER A 63 -18.95 -1.12 -7.99
CA SER A 63 -18.76 0.20 -8.60
C SER A 63 -18.42 1.28 -7.57
N SER A 64 -17.27 1.14 -6.91
CA SER A 64 -16.80 2.14 -5.95
C SER A 64 -15.29 2.17 -5.82
N ASP A 65 -14.79 3.31 -5.33
CA ASP A 65 -13.38 3.51 -5.05
C ASP A 65 -13.10 3.58 -3.53
N ILE A 66 -12.35 2.61 -3.04
CA ILE A 66 -11.91 2.54 -1.63
C ILE A 66 -10.74 3.48 -1.33
N TRP A 67 -10.11 4.05 -2.36
CA TRP A 67 -9.02 5.03 -2.29
C TRP A 67 -9.43 6.40 -2.84
N TYR A 68 -10.75 6.69 -2.91
CA TYR A 68 -11.32 7.91 -3.47
C TYR A 68 -10.58 9.20 -3.15
N GLY A 69 -10.36 9.49 -1.86
CA GLY A 69 -9.68 10.73 -1.48
C GLY A 69 -8.25 10.80 -2.02
N PHE A 70 -7.58 9.66 -2.19
CA PHE A 70 -6.22 9.60 -2.69
C PHE A 70 -6.18 9.90 -4.18
N HIS A 71 -7.02 9.26 -4.98
CA HIS A 71 -7.12 9.60 -6.41
C HIS A 71 -7.54 11.06 -6.62
N PHE A 72 -8.48 11.58 -5.82
CA PHE A 72 -8.85 12.99 -5.86
C PHE A 72 -7.66 13.91 -5.59
N LEU A 73 -6.79 13.55 -4.64
CA LEU A 73 -5.58 14.29 -4.33
C LEU A 73 -4.54 14.27 -5.46
N LEU A 74 -4.55 13.23 -6.30
CA LEU A 74 -3.59 13.07 -7.40
C LEU A 74 -3.98 13.82 -8.68
N ILE A 75 -5.24 14.24 -8.85
CA ILE A 75 -5.75 14.93 -10.05
C ILE A 75 -4.81 16.04 -10.58
N PRO A 76 -4.29 16.97 -9.75
CA PRO A 76 -3.46 18.06 -10.26
C PRO A 76 -2.16 17.60 -10.96
N PHE A 77 -1.71 16.39 -10.66
CA PHE A 77 -0.50 15.81 -11.24
C PHE A 77 -0.75 15.11 -12.59
N THR A 78 -2.01 14.90 -12.98
CA THR A 78 -2.35 14.31 -14.27
C THR A 78 -2.42 15.34 -15.39
N TRP A 79 -2.36 16.64 -15.06
CA TRP A 79 -2.40 17.73 -16.04
C TRP A 79 -1.11 17.90 -16.86
N PHE A 80 -0.06 17.15 -16.53
CA PHE A 80 1.20 17.21 -17.25
C PHE A 80 1.14 16.36 -18.52
N GLN A 81 1.54 16.92 -19.66
CA GLN A 81 1.58 16.19 -20.94
C GLN A 81 2.48 14.96 -20.91
N ASN A 82 3.55 15.01 -20.13
CA ASN A 82 4.36 13.84 -19.83
C ASN A 82 3.81 13.18 -18.56
N GLU A 83 3.10 12.07 -18.73
CA GLU A 83 2.44 11.34 -17.65
C GLU A 83 3.45 10.80 -16.61
N ILE A 84 4.64 10.36 -17.04
CA ILE A 84 5.72 9.89 -16.15
C ILE A 84 6.26 11.05 -15.30
N LEU A 85 6.39 12.25 -15.87
CA LEU A 85 6.73 13.44 -15.09
C LEU A 85 5.66 13.73 -14.04
N GLY A 86 4.38 13.68 -14.42
CA GLY A 86 3.25 13.82 -13.50
C GLY A 86 3.30 12.80 -12.37
N LEU A 87 3.53 11.54 -12.70
CA LEU A 87 3.67 10.42 -11.77
C LEU A 87 4.79 10.65 -10.76
N ASN A 88 5.97 11.06 -11.21
CA ASN A 88 7.10 11.38 -10.33
C ASN A 88 6.81 12.59 -9.42
N LEU A 89 6.18 13.64 -9.95
CA LEU A 89 5.79 14.82 -9.15
C LEU A 89 4.73 14.47 -8.09
N ALA A 90 3.77 13.60 -8.43
CA ALA A 90 2.82 13.05 -7.48
C ALA A 90 3.53 12.27 -6.36
N GLY A 91 4.52 11.45 -6.73
CA GLY A 91 5.40 10.74 -5.80
C GLY A 91 6.10 11.69 -4.83
N VAL A 92 6.77 12.73 -5.36
CA VAL A 92 7.44 13.77 -4.56
C VAL A 92 6.47 14.39 -3.56
N PHE A 93 5.28 14.75 -4.02
CA PHE A 93 4.26 15.36 -3.17
C PHE A 93 3.80 14.44 -2.06
N VAL A 94 3.47 13.18 -2.35
CA VAL A 94 2.97 12.22 -1.35
C VAL A 94 4.04 11.89 -0.32
N THR A 95 5.29 11.66 -0.73
CA THR A 95 6.41 11.43 0.19
C THR A 95 6.66 12.65 1.07
N ALA A 96 6.71 13.85 0.50
CA ALA A 96 6.90 15.08 1.26
C ALA A 96 5.75 15.34 2.24
N ALA A 97 4.50 15.14 1.80
CA ALA A 97 3.31 15.28 2.63
C ALA A 97 3.33 14.30 3.81
N ALA A 98 3.69 13.04 3.60
CA ALA A 98 3.82 12.06 4.68
C ALA A 98 4.88 12.48 5.72
N LEU A 99 6.06 12.92 5.27
CA LEU A 99 7.13 13.40 6.17
C LEU A 99 6.73 14.67 6.93
N LEU A 100 5.99 15.59 6.29
CA LEU A 100 5.48 16.80 6.93
C LEU A 100 4.38 16.51 7.95
N ILE A 101 3.45 15.60 7.64
CA ILE A 101 2.40 15.17 8.59
C ILE A 101 3.05 14.50 9.81
N PHE A 102 4.04 13.62 9.58
CA PHE A 102 4.79 13.00 10.68
C PHE A 102 5.58 14.04 11.50
N TYR A 103 6.21 15.02 10.85
CA TYR A 103 6.83 16.18 11.51
C TYR A 103 5.83 16.90 12.43
N PHE A 104 4.62 17.18 11.96
CA PHE A 104 3.60 17.83 12.78
C PHE A 104 3.18 16.96 13.96
N ALA A 105 3.11 15.64 13.80
CA ALA A 105 2.86 14.72 14.90
C ALA A 105 3.93 14.84 15.98
N VAL A 106 5.22 14.73 15.61
CA VAL A 106 6.32 14.79 16.58
C VAL A 106 6.47 16.17 17.22
N LYS A 107 6.30 17.25 16.44
CA LYS A 107 6.30 18.62 16.96
C LYS A 107 5.17 18.83 17.97
N LYS A 108 3.96 18.39 17.62
CA LYS A 108 2.78 18.52 18.50
C LYS A 108 2.91 17.68 19.77
N ALA A 109 3.60 16.55 19.70
CA ALA A 109 3.90 15.70 20.85
C ALA A 109 4.97 16.30 21.79
N GLY A 110 5.62 17.40 21.40
CA GLY A 110 6.68 18.04 22.18
C GLY A 110 7.99 17.25 22.16
N ILE A 111 8.21 16.46 21.11
CA ILE A 111 9.42 15.64 20.94
C ILE A 111 10.64 16.55 20.65
N PHE A 112 11.74 16.27 21.35
CA PHE A 112 13.01 16.96 21.13
C PHE A 112 13.59 16.55 19.75
N TRP A 113 14.23 17.50 19.05
CA TRP A 113 14.67 17.30 17.65
C TRP A 113 13.55 16.88 16.70
N HIS A 114 12.38 17.53 16.78
CA HIS A 114 11.22 17.24 15.92
C HIS A 114 11.51 17.33 14.40
N TYR A 115 12.55 18.04 13.94
CA TYR A 115 12.99 18.03 12.55
C TYR A 115 13.73 16.75 12.12
N PHE A 116 14.33 16.01 13.07
CA PHE A 116 15.16 14.82 12.80
C PHE A 116 14.31 13.55 12.60
N TRP A 117 13.28 13.37 13.41
CA TRP A 117 12.51 12.12 13.45
C TRP A 117 11.80 11.73 12.14
N PRO A 118 11.34 12.64 11.27
CA PRO A 118 10.87 12.26 9.94
C PRO A 118 11.93 11.54 9.11
N PHE A 119 13.19 12.00 9.15
CA PHE A 119 14.29 11.34 8.46
C PHE A 119 14.67 10.02 9.13
N PHE A 120 14.65 9.97 10.47
CA PHE A 120 14.88 8.71 11.19
C PHE A 120 13.84 7.65 10.81
N LEU A 121 12.56 8.04 10.65
CA LEU A 121 11.52 7.14 10.14
C LEU A 121 11.85 6.66 8.72
N LEU A 122 12.11 7.60 7.80
CA LEU A 122 12.41 7.30 6.40
C LEU A 122 13.57 6.32 6.21
N PHE A 123 14.63 6.48 7.02
CA PHE A 123 15.85 5.67 6.91
C PHE A 123 15.93 4.53 7.94
N SER A 124 14.85 4.21 8.62
CA SER A 124 14.84 3.14 9.63
C SER A 124 15.15 1.76 9.04
N SER A 125 14.79 1.51 7.78
CA SER A 125 15.16 0.30 7.04
C SER A 125 15.12 0.53 5.52
N PRO A 126 15.80 -0.33 4.72
CA PRO A 126 15.70 -0.27 3.27
C PRO A 126 14.27 -0.47 2.75
N LEU A 127 13.50 -1.34 3.40
CA LEU A 127 12.10 -1.56 3.04
C LEU A 127 11.22 -0.36 3.37
N VAL A 128 11.49 0.35 4.47
CA VAL A 128 10.75 1.59 4.78
C VAL A 128 11.06 2.66 3.75
N LEU A 129 12.33 2.84 3.39
CA LEU A 129 12.71 3.78 2.33
C LEU A 129 12.01 3.43 1.00
N TYR A 130 11.99 2.16 0.62
CA TYR A 130 11.28 1.65 -0.55
C TYR A 130 9.76 1.91 -0.51
N ARG A 131 9.13 1.76 0.65
CA ARG A 131 7.70 2.06 0.82
C ARG A 131 7.41 3.55 0.71
N PHE A 132 8.32 4.40 1.20
CA PHE A 132 8.17 5.85 1.11
C PHE A 132 8.32 6.41 -0.30
N THR A 133 8.80 5.62 -1.27
CA THR A 133 8.82 5.97 -2.70
C THR A 133 7.65 5.39 -3.49
N MET A 134 6.74 4.63 -2.87
CA MET A 134 5.52 4.16 -3.52
C MET A 134 4.47 5.27 -3.59
N LEU A 135 3.89 5.50 -4.77
CA LEU A 135 2.71 6.36 -4.93
C LEU A 135 1.43 5.61 -4.54
N ARG A 136 1.25 5.37 -3.24
CA ARG A 136 0.12 4.63 -2.68
C ARG A 136 -0.52 5.36 -1.48
N PRO A 137 -1.82 5.13 -1.20
CA PRO A 137 -2.55 5.82 -0.12
C PRO A 137 -2.07 5.47 1.30
N HIS A 138 -1.30 4.39 1.45
CA HIS A 138 -0.81 3.93 2.75
C HIS A 138 0.15 4.92 3.41
N LEU A 139 0.96 5.69 2.66
CA LEU A 139 1.93 6.64 3.22
C LEU A 139 1.23 7.76 3.99
N LEU A 140 0.19 8.35 3.38
CA LEU A 140 -0.62 9.38 4.02
C LEU A 140 -1.36 8.82 5.23
N SER A 141 -1.92 7.62 5.10
CA SER A 141 -2.63 6.95 6.21
C SER A 141 -1.71 6.64 7.38
N LEU A 142 -0.47 6.23 7.11
CA LEU A 142 0.57 5.97 8.11
C LEU A 142 0.94 7.26 8.87
N ALA A 143 1.25 8.34 8.14
CA ALA A 143 1.61 9.61 8.75
C ALA A 143 0.43 10.23 9.52
N LEU A 144 -0.80 10.16 8.97
CA LEU A 144 -2.02 10.58 9.66
C LEU A 144 -2.28 9.73 10.91
N SER A 145 -1.93 8.45 10.92
CA SER A 145 -2.05 7.58 12.10
C SER A 145 -1.12 8.01 13.23
N ALA A 146 0.10 8.46 12.91
CA ALA A 146 1.01 9.07 13.89
C ALA A 146 0.40 10.34 14.49
N LEU A 147 -0.16 11.22 13.65
CA LEU A 147 -0.79 12.46 14.09
C LEU A 147 -2.08 12.18 14.90
N PHE A 148 -2.89 11.21 14.47
CA PHE A 148 -4.07 10.71 15.15
C PHE A 148 -3.73 10.23 16.56
N PHE A 149 -2.69 9.40 16.69
CA PHE A 149 -2.19 8.94 17.98
C PHE A 149 -1.88 10.10 18.93
N VAL A 150 -1.21 11.14 18.42
CA VAL A 150 -0.89 12.34 19.23
C VAL A 150 -2.15 13.07 19.67
N PHE A 151 -3.13 13.24 18.78
CA PHE A 151 -4.40 13.86 19.13
C PHE A 151 -5.20 13.03 20.15
N ALA A 152 -5.21 11.71 20.02
CA ALA A 152 -5.88 10.80 20.93
C ALA A 152 -5.28 10.89 22.35
N VAL A 153 -3.95 10.85 22.48
CA VAL A 153 -3.27 11.01 23.77
C VAL A 153 -3.53 12.38 24.39
N GLN A 154 -3.57 13.43 23.56
CA GLN A 154 -3.86 14.80 24.03
C GLN A 154 -5.34 15.03 24.36
N GLY A 155 -6.25 14.12 24.00
CA GLY A 155 -7.69 14.27 24.18
C GLY A 155 -8.33 15.30 23.24
N SER A 156 -7.70 15.58 22.09
CA SER A 156 -8.22 16.53 21.10
C SER A 156 -9.38 15.92 20.32
N ILE A 157 -10.61 16.33 20.63
CA ILE A 157 -11.83 15.83 19.96
C ILE A 157 -11.77 16.12 18.46
N TRP A 158 -11.49 17.37 18.07
CA TRP A 158 -11.39 17.76 16.66
C TRP A 158 -10.22 17.13 15.93
N GLY A 159 -9.09 16.94 16.62
CA GLY A 159 -7.93 16.27 16.03
C GLY A 159 -8.20 14.79 15.73
N VAL A 160 -8.86 14.10 16.66
CA VAL A 160 -9.30 12.71 16.49
C VAL A 160 -10.34 12.60 15.36
N PHE A 161 -11.31 13.52 15.32
CA PHE A 161 -12.30 13.58 14.25
C PHE A 161 -11.65 13.74 12.87
N TRP A 162 -10.85 14.80 12.66
CA TRP A 162 -10.29 15.11 11.34
C TRP A 162 -9.25 14.10 10.89
N ALA A 163 -8.39 13.61 11.78
CA ALA A 163 -7.42 12.59 11.40
C ALA A 163 -8.11 11.25 11.11
N GLY A 164 -9.13 10.85 11.88
CA GLY A 164 -9.94 9.67 11.57
C GLY A 164 -10.68 9.80 10.24
N PHE A 165 -11.29 10.96 9.99
CA PHE A 165 -11.93 11.31 8.72
C PHE A 165 -10.96 11.16 7.54
N LEU A 166 -9.79 11.80 7.60
CA LEU A 166 -8.83 11.77 6.49
C LEU A 166 -8.27 10.37 6.23
N ILE A 167 -8.04 9.57 7.28
CA ILE A 167 -7.60 8.16 7.11
C ILE A 167 -8.66 7.37 6.34
N ALA A 168 -9.93 7.41 6.78
CA ALA A 168 -11.00 6.69 6.08
C ALA A 168 -11.22 7.24 4.67
N PHE A 169 -11.14 8.55 4.47
CA PHE A 169 -11.37 9.21 3.18
C PHE A 169 -10.29 8.86 2.15
N PHE A 170 -9.01 8.90 2.52
CA PHE A 170 -7.89 8.54 1.64
C PHE A 170 -7.75 7.03 1.44
N HIS A 171 -8.05 6.23 2.47
CA HIS A 171 -7.79 4.80 2.45
C HIS A 171 -8.80 4.04 3.30
N LEU A 172 -9.95 3.71 2.72
CA LEU A 172 -11.02 3.03 3.45
C LEU A 172 -10.55 1.67 3.98
N GLY A 173 -9.70 0.95 3.25
CA GLY A 173 -9.11 -0.32 3.69
C GLY A 173 -8.34 -0.27 5.03
N LEU A 174 -7.92 0.93 5.49
CA LEU A 174 -7.23 1.14 6.76
C LEU A 174 -8.10 1.79 7.84
N PHE A 175 -9.42 1.81 7.71
CA PHE A 175 -10.33 2.40 8.71
C PHE A 175 -10.16 1.78 10.11
N TRP A 176 -9.71 0.53 10.20
CA TRP A 176 -9.52 -0.20 11.45
C TRP A 176 -8.31 0.29 12.25
N ALA A 177 -7.30 0.89 11.60
CA ALA A 177 -6.08 1.35 12.26
C ALA A 177 -6.34 2.43 13.33
N PRO A 178 -7.08 3.54 13.06
CA PRO A 178 -7.40 4.52 14.09
C PRO A 178 -8.29 3.95 15.21
N VAL A 179 -9.13 2.93 14.94
CA VAL A 179 -9.91 2.22 15.96
C VAL A 179 -8.98 1.48 16.92
N LEU A 180 -8.02 0.71 16.40
CA LEU A 180 -7.02 0.02 17.21
C LEU A 180 -6.18 1.01 18.03
N ILE A 181 -5.65 2.06 17.39
CA ILE A 181 -4.84 3.09 18.04
C ILE A 181 -5.60 3.75 19.18
N PHE A 182 -6.85 4.16 18.93
CA PHE A 182 -7.69 4.76 19.94
C PHE A 182 -8.01 3.79 21.07
N GLY A 183 -8.31 2.53 20.75
CA GLY A 183 -8.55 1.48 21.73
C GLY A 183 -7.38 1.32 22.70
N ILE A 184 -6.14 1.25 22.20
CA ILE A 184 -4.95 1.15 23.06
C ILE A 184 -4.77 2.42 23.91
N VAL A 185 -4.92 3.62 23.33
CA VAL A 185 -4.82 4.87 24.10
C VAL A 185 -5.89 4.94 25.20
N ALA A 186 -7.13 4.56 24.88
CA ALA A 186 -8.24 4.53 25.82
C ALA A 186 -8.01 3.50 26.94
N LEU A 187 -7.51 2.31 26.60
CA LEU A 187 -7.19 1.25 27.58
C LEU A 187 -6.07 1.69 28.52
N VAL A 188 -4.95 2.19 27.99
CA VAL A 188 -3.84 2.66 28.82
C VAL A 188 -4.30 3.79 29.75
N LYS A 189 -5.12 4.72 29.24
CA LYS A 189 -5.69 5.81 30.04
C LYS A 189 -6.70 5.34 31.08
N PHE A 190 -7.52 4.35 30.75
CA PHE A 190 -8.45 3.76 31.71
C PHE A 190 -7.70 3.07 32.85
N PHE A 191 -6.66 2.28 32.56
CA PHE A 191 -5.91 1.60 33.60
C PHE A 191 -5.04 2.54 34.44
N SER A 192 -4.50 3.61 33.85
CA SER A 192 -3.64 4.57 34.56
C SER A 192 -4.41 5.65 35.32
N GLU A 193 -5.52 6.13 34.76
CA GLU A 193 -6.26 7.30 35.28
C GLU A 193 -7.72 7.00 35.66
N LYS A 194 -8.26 5.82 35.31
CA LYS A 194 -9.70 5.48 35.46
C LYS A 194 -10.64 6.42 34.70
N ILE A 195 -10.15 7.04 33.63
CA ILE A 195 -10.92 7.99 32.81
C ILE A 195 -11.31 7.35 31.48
N ILE A 196 -12.60 7.43 31.14
CA ILE A 196 -13.15 7.01 29.84
C ILE A 196 -13.24 8.22 28.91
N ILE A 197 -12.64 8.10 27.72
CA ILE A 197 -12.57 9.19 26.72
C ILE A 197 -13.68 9.09 25.65
N TRP A 198 -14.93 8.91 26.07
CA TRP A 198 -16.07 8.64 25.17
C TRP A 198 -16.31 9.75 24.14
N ARG A 199 -16.10 11.03 24.47
CA ARG A 199 -16.26 12.15 23.52
C ARG A 199 -15.33 12.04 22.33
N SER A 200 -14.07 11.66 22.57
CA SER A 200 -13.10 11.39 21.52
C SER A 200 -13.46 10.12 20.74
N GLY A 201 -14.03 9.12 21.40
CA GLY A 201 -14.54 7.90 20.73
C GLY A 201 -15.71 8.20 19.78
N ALA A 202 -16.66 9.03 20.21
CA ALA A 202 -17.76 9.50 19.36
C ALA A 202 -17.25 10.34 18.18
N ALA A 203 -16.25 11.20 18.42
CA ALA A 203 -15.60 11.97 17.36
C ALA A 203 -14.86 11.08 16.35
N LEU A 204 -14.20 10.02 16.80
CA LEU A 204 -13.61 9.01 15.92
C LEU A 204 -14.69 8.34 15.07
N ALA A 205 -15.76 7.84 15.70
CA ALA A 205 -16.84 7.17 14.99
C ALA A 205 -17.47 8.07 13.91
N LEU A 206 -17.74 9.34 14.25
CA LEU A 206 -18.28 10.30 13.29
C LEU A 206 -17.27 10.65 12.18
N GLY A 207 -15.99 10.80 12.51
CA GLY A 207 -14.93 11.04 11.53
C GLY A 207 -14.84 9.90 10.52
N LEU A 208 -14.76 8.65 10.99
CA LEU A 208 -14.75 7.46 10.13
C LEU A 208 -16.02 7.34 9.29
N LEU A 209 -17.19 7.57 9.89
CA LEU A 209 -18.47 7.53 9.19
C LEU A 209 -18.52 8.56 8.06
N LEU A 210 -18.12 9.81 8.30
CA LEU A 210 -18.10 10.84 7.27
C LEU A 210 -17.03 10.58 6.21
N GLY A 211 -15.86 10.07 6.59
CA GLY A 211 -14.80 9.71 5.64
C GLY A 211 -15.23 8.56 4.72
N TRP A 212 -16.12 7.70 5.19
CA TRP A 212 -16.76 6.67 4.39
C TRP A 212 -17.91 7.24 3.53
N VAL A 213 -18.88 7.96 4.11
CA VAL A 213 -20.14 8.34 3.43
C VAL A 213 -19.96 9.45 2.40
N LEU A 214 -18.93 10.31 2.52
CA LEU A 214 -18.70 11.42 1.59
C LEU A 214 -18.04 11.02 0.25
N ARG A 215 -17.87 9.73 -0.04
CA ARG A 215 -17.37 9.25 -1.34
C ARG A 215 -18.51 8.89 -2.30
N PRO A 216 -18.26 8.85 -3.61
CA PRO A 216 -19.19 8.28 -4.57
C PRO A 216 -19.52 6.82 -4.24
N ASN A 217 -20.80 6.46 -4.28
CA ASN A 217 -21.31 5.11 -3.97
C ASN A 217 -20.78 4.50 -2.65
N PRO A 218 -21.13 5.06 -1.49
CA PRO A 218 -20.62 4.58 -0.20
C PRO A 218 -21.04 3.13 0.12
N LEU A 219 -22.20 2.67 -0.37
CA LEU A 219 -22.63 1.28 -0.19
C LEU A 219 -21.75 0.31 -0.98
N GLY A 220 -21.38 0.65 -2.22
CA GLY A 220 -20.38 -0.08 -2.99
C GLY A 220 -19.05 -0.15 -2.26
N ALA A 221 -18.58 0.98 -1.73
CA ALA A 221 -17.34 1.07 -0.98
C ALA A 221 -17.31 0.14 0.23
N LEU A 222 -18.44 0.03 0.96
CA LEU A 222 -18.57 -0.87 2.09
C LEU A 222 -18.47 -2.33 1.66
N LYS A 223 -19.10 -2.70 0.53
CA LYS A 223 -19.00 -4.06 0.00
C LYS A 223 -17.57 -4.40 -0.42
N ILE A 224 -16.87 -3.50 -1.12
CA ILE A 224 -15.48 -3.69 -1.51
C ILE A 224 -14.57 -3.77 -0.27
N ALA A 225 -14.76 -2.89 0.72
CA ALA A 225 -14.01 -2.94 1.97
C ALA A 225 -14.29 -4.23 2.75
N LYS A 226 -15.54 -4.74 2.73
CA LYS A 226 -15.88 -6.04 3.30
C LYS A 226 -15.10 -7.15 2.60
N THR A 227 -15.06 -7.15 1.26
CA THR A 227 -14.32 -8.14 0.48
C THR A 227 -12.82 -8.11 0.79
N GLN A 228 -12.21 -6.93 0.78
CA GLN A 228 -10.77 -6.79 1.01
C GLN A 228 -10.34 -7.11 2.44
N ILE A 229 -11.18 -6.84 3.43
CA ILE A 229 -10.82 -7.01 4.86
C ILE A 229 -11.34 -8.33 5.39
N PHE A 230 -12.66 -8.57 5.32
CA PHE A 230 -13.27 -9.71 6.00
C PHE A 230 -13.25 -10.98 5.13
N ASP A 231 -13.70 -10.90 3.88
CA ASP A 231 -13.75 -12.08 3.02
C ASP A 231 -12.34 -12.61 2.72
N LEU A 232 -11.35 -11.70 2.57
CA LEU A 232 -9.94 -12.05 2.47
C LEU A 232 -9.44 -12.81 3.72
N LEU A 233 -9.74 -12.32 4.93
CA LEU A 233 -9.33 -12.99 6.17
C LEU A 233 -9.98 -14.37 6.31
N ILE A 234 -11.24 -14.51 5.88
CA ILE A 234 -11.95 -15.80 5.86
C ILE A 234 -11.28 -16.76 4.86
N ALA A 235 -11.06 -16.32 3.62
CA ALA A 235 -10.42 -17.14 2.59
C ALA A 235 -9.03 -17.63 3.02
N ARG A 236 -8.25 -16.77 3.72
CA ARG A 236 -6.95 -17.16 4.30
C ARG A 236 -7.08 -18.17 5.44
N LYS A 237 -8.08 -17.98 6.32
CA LYS A 237 -8.36 -18.93 7.41
C LYS A 237 -8.74 -20.30 6.88
N ASP A 238 -9.51 -20.33 5.80
CA ASP A 238 -9.96 -21.56 5.13
C ASP A 238 -8.89 -22.15 4.19
N ALA A 239 -7.68 -21.57 4.19
CA ALA A 239 -6.51 -22.01 3.42
C ALA A 239 -6.77 -22.12 1.91
N ILE A 240 -7.65 -21.27 1.38
CA ILE A 240 -7.90 -21.18 -0.07
C ILE A 240 -6.61 -20.66 -0.73
N PRO A 241 -6.01 -21.37 -1.71
CA PRO A 241 -4.70 -21.02 -2.27
C PRO A 241 -4.80 -19.89 -3.30
N LEU A 242 -5.32 -18.74 -2.88
CA LEU A 242 -5.40 -17.54 -3.69
C LEU A 242 -4.01 -16.95 -3.92
N ASN A 243 -3.72 -16.47 -5.14
CA ASN A 243 -2.41 -15.94 -5.51
C ASN A 243 -2.15 -14.51 -4.98
N PHE A 244 -2.22 -14.34 -3.67
CA PHE A 244 -2.03 -13.04 -3.02
C PHE A 244 -0.59 -12.55 -3.11
N GLY A 245 -0.44 -11.22 -3.18
CA GLY A 245 0.86 -10.59 -3.01
C GLY A 245 1.50 -10.99 -1.67
N MET A 246 2.81 -11.23 -1.69
CA MET A 246 3.57 -11.67 -0.52
C MET A 246 3.42 -10.73 0.69
N GLU A 247 3.05 -9.46 0.48
CA GLU A 247 2.80 -8.47 1.54
C GLU A 247 1.73 -8.86 2.57
N LEU A 248 0.80 -9.73 2.20
CA LEU A 248 -0.24 -10.25 3.09
C LEU A 248 0.24 -11.45 3.91
N SER A 249 1.34 -12.10 3.54
CA SER A 249 1.92 -13.23 4.27
C SER A 249 2.69 -12.78 5.51
N PRO A 250 2.82 -13.63 6.54
CA PRO A 250 3.69 -13.34 7.69
C PRO A 250 5.14 -13.13 7.26
N MET A 251 5.85 -12.19 7.91
CA MET A 251 7.24 -11.90 7.57
C MET A 251 8.14 -13.08 7.92
N THR A 252 8.98 -13.49 6.97
CA THR A 252 10.00 -14.52 7.21
C THR A 252 11.16 -13.98 8.05
N VAL A 253 11.93 -14.89 8.65
CA VAL A 253 13.17 -14.53 9.38
C VAL A 253 14.17 -13.81 8.46
N SER A 254 14.24 -14.19 7.19
CA SER A 254 15.06 -13.50 6.18
C SER A 254 14.55 -12.09 5.89
N GLY A 255 13.22 -11.87 5.85
CA GLY A 255 12.61 -10.56 5.71
C GLY A 255 12.96 -9.61 6.88
N LEU A 256 13.01 -10.13 8.11
CA LEU A 256 13.42 -9.34 9.29
C LEU A 256 14.86 -8.82 9.22
N ALA A 257 15.73 -9.46 8.44
CA ALA A 257 17.11 -9.00 8.28
C ALA A 257 17.18 -7.56 7.74
N ALA A 258 16.22 -7.18 6.89
CA ALA A 258 16.06 -5.81 6.40
C ALA A 258 15.82 -4.78 7.53
N PHE A 259 15.31 -5.21 8.69
CA PHE A 259 15.04 -4.37 9.85
C PHE A 259 16.03 -4.59 10.99
N SER A 260 17.12 -5.32 10.77
CA SER A 260 18.05 -5.78 11.83
C SER A 260 18.55 -4.65 12.72
N ILE A 261 19.12 -3.59 12.14
CA ILE A 261 19.65 -2.42 12.88
C ILE A 261 18.53 -1.72 13.67
N PHE A 262 17.36 -1.52 13.04
CA PHE A 262 16.20 -0.91 13.71
C PHE A 262 15.69 -1.75 14.86
N THR A 263 15.58 -3.07 14.67
CA THR A 263 15.09 -4.02 15.68
C THR A 263 16.00 -4.02 16.90
N ILE A 264 17.32 -4.14 16.69
CA ILE A 264 18.31 -4.10 17.78
C ILE A 264 18.24 -2.77 18.52
N PHE A 265 18.14 -1.65 17.80
CA PHE A 265 18.05 -0.34 18.42
C PHE A 265 16.75 -0.15 19.21
N TRP A 266 15.61 -0.52 18.64
CA TRP A 266 14.30 -0.47 19.30
C TRP A 266 14.28 -1.33 20.57
N LEU A 267 14.79 -2.57 20.52
CA LEU A 267 14.91 -3.44 21.70
C LEU A 267 15.85 -2.85 22.76
N SER A 268 16.98 -2.26 22.34
CA SER A 268 17.92 -1.61 23.26
C SER A 268 17.29 -0.41 23.97
N VAL A 269 16.54 0.41 23.25
CA VAL A 269 15.81 1.56 23.83
C VAL A 269 14.68 1.08 24.74
N MET A 270 13.99 0.00 24.39
CA MET A 270 12.99 -0.64 25.24
C MET A 270 13.62 -1.13 26.56
N PHE A 271 14.79 -1.78 26.50
CA PHE A 271 15.53 -2.19 27.70
C PHE A 271 15.91 -1.00 28.59
N ILE A 272 16.45 0.06 28.00
CA ILE A 272 16.79 1.30 28.73
C ILE A 272 15.55 1.91 29.39
N PHE A 273 14.42 1.94 28.68
CA PHE A 273 13.15 2.42 29.21
C PHE A 273 12.72 1.62 30.45
N PHE A 274 12.73 0.28 30.38
CA PHE A 274 12.39 -0.55 31.53
C PHE A 274 13.35 -0.34 32.70
N CYS A 275 14.66 -0.25 32.46
CA CYS A 275 15.64 0.08 33.51
C CYS A 275 15.34 1.43 34.18
N ALA A 276 14.96 2.46 33.41
CA ALA A 276 14.62 3.78 33.93
C ALA A 276 13.34 3.75 34.78
N VAL A 277 12.32 3.00 34.34
CA VAL A 277 11.04 2.83 35.06
C VAL A 277 11.26 2.06 36.37
N PHE A 278 12.00 0.94 36.34
CA PHE A 278 12.26 0.12 37.54
C PHE A 278 13.10 0.85 38.59
N LYS A 279 14.09 1.64 38.17
CA LYS A 279 14.90 2.45 39.10
C LYS A 279 14.12 3.63 39.71
N LYS A 280 12.90 3.93 39.24
CA LYS A 280 12.09 5.11 39.62
C LYS A 280 12.89 6.43 39.53
N ASN A 281 13.87 6.48 38.63
CA ASN A 281 14.84 7.58 38.57
C ASN A 281 14.25 8.90 38.05
N GLN A 282 13.08 8.87 37.42
CA GLN A 282 12.45 10.07 36.87
C GLN A 282 10.93 10.07 37.03
N VAL A 283 10.39 11.22 37.43
CA VAL A 283 8.96 11.48 37.52
C VAL A 283 8.45 11.86 36.14
N VAL A 284 7.63 11.01 35.53
CA VAL A 284 6.94 11.31 34.27
C VAL A 284 5.54 11.84 34.55
N SER A 285 5.12 12.86 33.78
CA SER A 285 3.74 13.34 33.82
C SER A 285 2.78 12.27 33.26
N LYS A 286 1.50 12.35 33.65
CA LYS A 286 0.45 11.45 33.13
C LYS A 286 0.40 11.37 31.61
N ARG A 287 0.53 12.52 30.93
CA ARG A 287 0.56 12.56 29.46
C ARG A 287 1.79 11.86 28.87
N GLN A 288 2.96 12.05 29.47
CA GLN A 288 4.19 11.37 29.03
C GLN A 288 4.08 9.86 29.23
N PHE A 289 3.51 9.44 30.36
CA PHE A 289 3.20 8.04 30.62
C PHE A 289 2.31 7.45 29.52
N LEU A 290 1.24 8.14 29.12
CA LEU A 290 0.38 7.69 28.01
C LEU A 290 1.15 7.56 26.69
N PHE A 291 1.96 8.56 26.32
CA PHE A 291 2.77 8.48 25.10
C PHE A 291 3.73 7.28 25.09
N LEU A 292 4.44 7.07 26.20
CA LEU A 292 5.41 5.99 26.33
C LEU A 292 4.75 4.61 26.27
N TRP A 293 3.72 4.37 27.09
CA TRP A 293 3.10 3.05 27.19
C TRP A 293 2.22 2.71 25.99
N ALA A 294 1.41 3.66 25.50
CA ALA A 294 0.60 3.39 24.31
C ALA A 294 1.49 3.26 23.06
N GLY A 295 2.54 4.07 22.93
CA GLY A 295 3.52 3.93 21.85
C GLY A 295 4.26 2.58 21.87
N LEU A 296 4.70 2.15 23.06
CA LEU A 296 5.33 0.83 23.26
C LEU A 296 4.37 -0.30 22.87
N VAL A 297 3.16 -0.32 23.44
CA VAL A 297 2.15 -1.37 23.19
C VAL A 297 1.78 -1.42 21.71
N LEU A 298 1.57 -0.26 21.06
CA LEU A 298 1.29 -0.22 19.62
C LEU A 298 2.46 -0.77 18.80
N SER A 299 3.71 -0.37 19.12
CA SER A 299 4.89 -0.90 18.42
C SER A 299 5.00 -2.43 18.57
N LEU A 300 4.71 -2.97 19.75
CA LEU A 300 4.72 -4.42 20.01
C LEU A 300 3.59 -5.14 19.27
N ILE A 301 2.36 -4.62 19.28
CA ILE A 301 1.22 -5.21 18.57
C ILE A 301 1.53 -5.28 17.08
N PHE A 302 1.97 -4.18 16.47
CA PHE A 302 2.27 -4.18 15.03
C PHE A 302 3.50 -5.01 14.67
N PHE A 303 4.48 -5.14 15.57
CA PHE A 303 5.57 -6.11 15.39
C PHE A 303 5.04 -7.54 15.34
N LEU A 304 4.17 -7.92 16.29
CA LEU A 304 3.56 -9.25 16.29
C LEU A 304 2.68 -9.48 15.06
N LEU A 305 1.91 -8.48 14.62
CA LEU A 305 1.15 -8.57 13.37
C LEU A 305 2.06 -8.76 12.14
N THR A 306 3.24 -8.13 12.15
CA THR A 306 4.25 -8.30 11.09
C THR A 306 4.74 -9.75 11.03
N LEU A 307 5.00 -10.35 12.20
CA LEU A 307 5.53 -11.72 12.30
C LEU A 307 4.51 -12.81 12.05
N PHE A 308 3.24 -12.57 12.40
CA PHE A 308 2.23 -13.65 12.48
C PHE A 308 1.03 -13.47 11.56
N VAL A 309 0.77 -12.27 11.03
CA VAL A 309 -0.44 -11.99 10.26
C VAL A 309 -0.11 -11.54 8.84
N ALA A 310 0.57 -10.41 8.70
CA ALA A 310 0.89 -9.79 7.42
C ALA A 310 2.12 -8.90 7.55
N GLN A 311 3.13 -9.13 6.72
CA GLN A 311 4.38 -8.38 6.73
C GLN A 311 4.14 -6.89 6.53
N ARG A 312 3.10 -6.48 5.78
CA ARG A 312 2.69 -5.08 5.61
C ARG A 312 2.46 -4.31 6.92
N SER A 313 2.24 -5.01 8.04
CA SER A 313 2.13 -4.38 9.36
C SER A 313 3.43 -3.69 9.82
N PHE A 314 4.58 -3.95 9.18
CA PHE A 314 5.85 -3.35 9.56
C PHE A 314 5.81 -1.83 9.46
N ASP A 315 5.03 -1.27 8.53
CA ASP A 315 4.88 0.18 8.33
C ASP A 315 4.49 0.86 9.65
N PHE A 316 3.48 0.29 10.34
CA PHE A 316 3.01 0.76 11.63
C PHE A 316 3.94 0.39 12.79
N TRP A 317 4.55 -0.79 12.76
CA TRP A 317 5.53 -1.19 13.78
C TRP A 317 6.68 -0.19 13.83
N VAL A 318 7.28 0.09 12.69
CA VAL A 318 8.40 1.03 12.59
C VAL A 318 7.95 2.42 12.99
N MET A 319 6.82 2.92 12.48
CA MET A 319 6.32 4.25 12.82
C MET A 319 6.10 4.43 14.33
N PHE A 320 5.41 3.48 14.99
CA PHE A 320 5.24 3.52 16.45
C PHE A 320 6.52 3.24 17.22
N GLY A 321 7.42 2.40 16.69
CA GLY A 321 8.74 2.16 17.26
C GLY A 321 9.61 3.43 17.26
N VAL A 322 9.61 4.18 16.16
CA VAL A 322 10.28 5.48 16.05
C VAL A 322 9.68 6.50 17.01
N LEU A 323 8.35 6.59 17.12
CA LEU A 323 7.69 7.44 18.11
C LEU A 323 8.08 7.05 19.54
N PHE A 324 8.06 5.76 19.88
CA PHE A 324 8.46 5.26 21.18
C PHE A 324 9.93 5.61 21.49
N ILE A 325 10.84 5.36 20.56
CA ILE A 325 12.25 5.74 20.68
C ILE A 325 12.38 7.26 20.91
N ALA A 326 11.64 8.06 20.16
CA ALA A 326 11.66 9.51 20.27
C ALA A 326 11.17 10.02 21.63
N PHE A 327 10.13 9.39 22.19
CA PHE A 327 9.66 9.69 23.55
C PHE A 327 10.68 9.29 24.61
N VAL A 328 11.25 8.09 24.53
CA VAL A 328 12.27 7.64 25.49
C VAL A 328 13.48 8.57 25.43
N PHE A 329 13.94 8.92 24.23
CA PHE A 329 15.03 9.86 24.05
C PHE A 329 14.71 11.23 24.64
N THR A 330 13.53 11.78 24.31
CA THR A 330 13.11 13.11 24.78
C THR A 330 12.99 13.18 26.30
N TYR A 331 12.43 12.15 26.93
CA TYR A 331 12.13 12.20 28.36
C TYR A 331 13.30 11.75 29.22
N PHE A 332 14.04 10.71 28.82
CA PHE A 332 15.08 10.11 29.64
C PHE A 332 16.51 10.43 29.20
N LEU A 333 16.78 10.50 27.89
CA LEU A 333 18.17 10.45 27.36
C LEU A 333 18.73 11.78 26.87
N ARG A 334 17.88 12.75 26.49
CA ARG A 334 18.29 13.99 25.80
C ARG A 334 19.29 14.88 26.56
N LYS A 335 19.44 14.70 27.87
CA LYS A 335 20.35 15.51 28.69
C LYS A 335 21.80 15.09 28.51
N ASP A 336 22.05 13.80 28.26
CA ASP A 336 23.38 13.25 28.07
C ASP A 336 23.79 13.38 26.59
N TYR A 337 25.00 13.86 26.37
CA TYR A 337 25.55 14.07 25.03
C TYR A 337 26.00 12.75 24.38
N TRP A 338 26.35 11.72 25.16
CA TRP A 338 26.71 10.42 24.59
C TRP A 338 25.54 9.76 23.86
N TYR A 339 24.32 9.85 24.40
CA TYR A 339 23.13 9.34 23.71
C TYR A 339 22.81 10.12 22.43
N LYS A 340 23.14 11.43 22.38
CA LYS A 340 23.00 12.23 21.16
C LYS A 340 23.94 11.75 20.07
N TYR A 341 25.22 11.55 20.40
CA TYR A 341 26.20 11.05 19.44
C TYR A 341 25.92 9.62 19.01
N ALA A 342 25.52 8.74 19.94
CA ALA A 342 25.10 7.37 19.61
C ALA A 342 23.89 7.36 18.66
N LEU A 343 22.86 8.17 18.92
CA LEU A 343 21.70 8.29 18.04
C LEU A 343 22.08 8.79 16.64
N ALA A 344 22.96 9.79 16.55
CA ALA A 344 23.44 10.31 15.27
C ALA A 344 24.29 9.28 14.50
N ALA A 345 25.16 8.53 15.18
CA ALA A 345 25.97 7.47 14.57
C ALA A 345 25.09 6.33 14.05
N ILE A 346 24.12 5.86 14.85
CA ILE A 346 23.16 4.83 14.44
C ILE A 346 22.35 5.31 13.25
N PHE A 347 21.88 6.56 13.27
CA PHE A 347 21.16 7.15 12.14
C PHE A 347 22.00 7.17 10.87
N LEU A 348 23.28 7.55 10.93
CA LEU A 348 24.15 7.56 9.75
C LEU A 348 24.34 6.16 9.17
N ILE A 349 24.52 5.14 10.03
CA ILE A 349 24.60 3.74 9.60
C ILE A 349 23.29 3.30 8.93
N MET A 350 22.16 3.65 9.54
CA MET A 350 20.82 3.37 9.00
C MET A 350 20.57 4.04 7.65
N VAL A 351 21.04 5.28 7.43
CA VAL A 351 20.97 5.98 6.15
C VAL A 351 21.73 5.19 5.07
N ILE A 352 22.99 4.84 5.33
CA ILE A 352 23.84 4.09 4.38
C ILE A 352 23.20 2.73 4.05
N TYR A 353 22.77 2.01 5.08
CA TYR A 353 22.13 0.70 4.95
C TYR A 353 20.83 0.77 4.13
N SER A 354 19.98 1.75 4.43
CA SER A 354 18.70 1.96 3.76
C SER A 354 18.88 2.32 2.29
N PHE A 355 19.80 3.24 1.96
CA PHE A 355 20.08 3.59 0.56
C PHE A 355 20.65 2.41 -0.23
N TYR A 356 21.61 1.67 0.35
CA TYR A 356 22.18 0.50 -0.30
C TYR A 356 21.10 -0.55 -0.62
N GLY A 357 20.27 -0.89 0.37
CA GLY A 357 19.19 -1.85 0.16
C GLY A 357 18.09 -1.33 -0.76
N TYR A 358 17.76 -0.03 -0.72
CA TYR A 358 16.82 0.59 -1.64
C TYR A 358 17.26 0.48 -3.10
N GLN A 359 18.50 0.90 -3.40
CA GLN A 359 19.07 0.83 -4.75
C GLN A 359 19.14 -0.61 -5.29
N LYS A 360 19.47 -1.57 -4.42
CA LYS A 360 19.41 -2.99 -4.76
C LYS A 360 17.99 -3.45 -5.09
N ASN A 361 16.99 -3.06 -4.29
CA ASN A 361 15.60 -3.48 -4.52
C ASN A 361 15.02 -2.84 -5.79
N ILE A 362 15.23 -1.54 -6.02
CA ILE A 362 14.76 -0.85 -7.22
C ILE A 362 15.41 -1.40 -8.49
N SER A 363 16.72 -1.67 -8.47
CA SER A 363 17.38 -2.20 -9.66
C SER A 363 16.88 -3.61 -10.02
N GLN A 364 16.64 -4.45 -9.01
CA GLN A 364 16.24 -5.85 -9.18
C GLN A 364 14.74 -6.05 -9.41
N PHE A 365 13.89 -5.30 -8.71
CA PHE A 365 12.43 -5.51 -8.66
C PHE A 365 11.62 -4.28 -9.05
N GLY A 366 12.28 -3.19 -9.45
CA GLY A 366 11.59 -1.99 -9.91
C GLY A 366 10.90 -2.20 -11.26
N TRP A 367 9.79 -1.51 -11.42
CA TRP A 367 8.88 -1.56 -12.56
C TRP A 367 9.18 -0.41 -13.52
N ASP A 368 9.28 -0.72 -14.80
CA ASP A 368 9.46 0.28 -15.85
C ASP A 368 8.09 0.71 -16.37
N ALA A 369 7.81 2.01 -16.31
CA ALA A 369 6.54 2.57 -16.76
C ALA A 369 6.28 2.27 -18.24
N GLU A 370 7.32 2.13 -19.06
CA GLU A 370 7.21 1.97 -20.51
C GLU A 370 7.10 0.51 -20.95
N ARG A 371 7.30 -0.45 -20.04
CA ARG A 371 7.41 -1.90 -20.32
C ARG A 371 6.28 -2.45 -21.19
N PHE A 372 5.04 -2.06 -20.91
CA PHE A 372 3.85 -2.53 -21.65
C PHE A 372 3.20 -1.48 -22.52
N ARG A 373 3.82 -0.30 -22.70
CA ARG A 373 3.22 0.80 -23.46
C ARG A 373 2.93 0.40 -24.89
N SER A 374 3.92 -0.10 -25.60
CA SER A 374 3.80 -0.38 -27.05
C SER A 374 2.77 -1.47 -27.35
N ALA A 375 2.66 -2.50 -26.49
CA ALA A 375 1.62 -3.51 -26.60
C ALA A 375 0.22 -2.95 -26.28
N SER A 376 0.13 -2.05 -25.30
CA SER A 376 -1.11 -1.38 -24.92
C SER A 376 -1.61 -0.42 -26.01
N GLU A 377 -0.71 0.34 -26.63
CA GLU A 377 -0.99 1.18 -27.80
C GLU A 377 -1.43 0.34 -29.00
N TRP A 378 -0.72 -0.76 -29.30
CA TRP A 378 -1.11 -1.69 -30.36
C TRP A 378 -2.52 -2.26 -30.14
N LEU A 379 -2.84 -2.68 -28.91
CA LEU A 379 -4.17 -3.17 -28.55
C LEU A 379 -5.24 -2.11 -28.82
N LYS A 380 -5.00 -0.86 -28.41
CA LYS A 380 -5.92 0.26 -28.64
C LYS A 380 -6.17 0.51 -30.14
N GLU A 381 -5.14 0.41 -30.96
CA GLU A 381 -5.24 0.61 -32.42
C GLU A 381 -5.89 -0.56 -33.16
N ASN A 382 -5.81 -1.79 -32.62
CA ASN A 382 -6.20 -3.03 -33.31
C ASN A 382 -7.43 -3.73 -32.70
N SER A 383 -8.10 -3.09 -31.74
CA SER A 383 -9.30 -3.61 -31.07
C SER A 383 -10.46 -2.62 -31.09
N LYS A 384 -11.67 -3.13 -30.84
CA LYS A 384 -12.84 -2.29 -30.61
C LYS A 384 -12.91 -1.88 -29.14
N GLU A 385 -13.48 -0.70 -28.89
CA GLU A 385 -13.74 -0.21 -27.53
C GLU A 385 -14.51 -1.26 -26.72
N GLY A 386 -14.02 -1.54 -25.53
CA GLY A 386 -14.61 -2.52 -24.61
C GLY A 386 -14.30 -3.99 -24.91
N GLU A 387 -13.54 -4.31 -25.97
CA GLU A 387 -13.09 -5.70 -26.18
C GLU A 387 -12.21 -6.17 -25.02
N ILE A 388 -12.45 -7.41 -24.57
CA ILE A 388 -11.79 -8.02 -23.42
C ILE A 388 -10.42 -8.58 -23.84
N VAL A 389 -9.40 -8.18 -23.08
CA VAL A 389 -8.04 -8.70 -23.09
C VAL A 389 -7.89 -9.62 -21.89
N PHE A 390 -7.61 -10.89 -22.14
CA PHE A 390 -7.21 -11.83 -21.10
C PHE A 390 -5.77 -11.52 -20.66
N ASN A 391 -5.63 -10.68 -19.63
CA ASN A 391 -4.34 -10.45 -18.98
C ASN A 391 -4.06 -11.62 -18.02
N VAL A 392 -3.10 -12.46 -18.39
CA VAL A 392 -2.87 -13.75 -17.73
C VAL A 392 -2.56 -13.63 -16.23
N ALA A 393 -1.88 -12.57 -15.82
CA ALA A 393 -1.68 -12.23 -14.41
C ALA A 393 -2.38 -10.91 -14.05
N TRP A 394 -2.99 -10.90 -12.86
CA TRP A 394 -3.63 -9.70 -12.29
C TRP A 394 -2.62 -8.57 -12.06
N GLU A 395 -1.35 -8.91 -11.80
CA GLU A 395 -0.25 -7.96 -11.58
C GLU A 395 0.11 -7.12 -12.82
N TYR A 396 -0.27 -7.56 -14.03
CA TYR A 396 0.01 -6.80 -15.27
C TYR A 396 -0.97 -5.66 -15.49
N PHE A 397 -2.12 -5.69 -14.80
CA PHE A 397 -3.18 -4.74 -15.02
C PHE A 397 -2.76 -3.28 -14.80
N PRO A 398 -2.03 -2.88 -13.74
CA PRO A 398 -1.72 -1.47 -13.52
C PRO A 398 -0.96 -0.83 -14.69
N GLU A 399 0.03 -1.52 -15.25
CA GLU A 399 0.81 -1.06 -16.42
C GLU A 399 -0.04 -1.03 -17.69
N LEU A 400 -0.85 -2.07 -17.94
CA LEU A 400 -1.75 -2.13 -19.10
C LEU A 400 -2.82 -1.04 -19.06
N PHE A 401 -3.47 -0.89 -17.90
CA PHE A 401 -4.54 0.07 -17.65
C PHE A 401 -4.06 1.51 -17.79
N PHE A 402 -2.82 1.79 -17.37
CA PHE A 402 -2.21 3.11 -17.49
C PHE A 402 -2.14 3.59 -18.93
N TRP A 403 -1.74 2.71 -19.85
CA TRP A 403 -1.61 3.05 -21.27
C TRP A 403 -2.86 2.78 -22.11
N ASN A 404 -3.76 1.90 -21.64
CA ASN A 404 -4.93 1.49 -22.39
C ASN A 404 -6.18 1.31 -21.52
N THR A 405 -7.04 2.32 -21.56
CA THR A 405 -8.40 2.28 -21.01
C THR A 405 -9.48 2.04 -22.07
N HIS A 406 -9.09 1.78 -23.32
CA HIS A 406 -9.99 1.46 -24.45
C HIS A 406 -10.44 -0.01 -24.40
N ASN A 407 -9.57 -0.88 -23.87
CA ASN A 407 -9.88 -2.29 -23.63
C ASN A 407 -10.30 -2.55 -22.18
N ARG A 408 -10.92 -3.72 -21.97
CA ARG A 408 -11.21 -4.25 -20.63
C ARG A 408 -10.34 -5.46 -20.34
N TYR A 409 -10.10 -5.71 -19.07
CA TYR A 409 -9.23 -6.75 -18.55
C TYR A 409 -10.03 -7.73 -17.71
N ILE A 410 -9.54 -8.94 -17.50
CA ILE A 410 -10.28 -9.94 -16.72
C ILE A 410 -10.19 -9.66 -15.21
N SER A 411 -9.04 -9.18 -14.76
CA SER A 411 -8.72 -8.92 -13.36
C SER A 411 -7.63 -7.86 -13.27
N GLY A 412 -7.48 -7.23 -12.11
CA GLY A 412 -6.49 -6.18 -11.94
C GLY A 412 -6.22 -5.71 -10.52
N MET A 413 -6.74 -6.45 -9.55
CA MET A 413 -6.67 -6.15 -8.12
C MET A 413 -6.52 -7.46 -7.37
N ASP A 414 -6.40 -7.40 -6.03
CA ASP A 414 -6.27 -8.58 -5.17
C ASP A 414 -7.18 -9.73 -5.64
N PRO A 415 -6.65 -10.95 -5.82
CA PRO A 415 -7.39 -12.10 -6.35
C PRO A 415 -8.72 -12.41 -5.67
N ILE A 416 -8.88 -11.99 -4.42
CA ILE A 416 -10.14 -12.11 -3.68
C ILE A 416 -11.32 -11.47 -4.43
N PHE A 417 -11.10 -10.38 -5.17
CA PHE A 417 -12.19 -9.70 -5.88
C PHE A 417 -12.71 -10.50 -7.08
N GLN A 418 -11.83 -11.22 -7.78
CA GLN A 418 -12.23 -12.14 -8.84
C GLN A 418 -12.83 -13.42 -8.26
N TYR A 419 -12.24 -13.96 -7.18
CA TYR A 419 -12.77 -15.15 -6.52
C TYR A 419 -14.19 -14.97 -5.95
N ILE A 420 -14.48 -13.82 -5.35
CA ILE A 420 -15.83 -13.52 -4.83
C ILE A 420 -16.82 -13.22 -5.95
N TYR A 421 -16.33 -12.74 -7.11
CA TYR A 421 -17.18 -12.52 -8.29
C TYR A 421 -17.67 -13.87 -8.84
N ASP A 422 -16.73 -14.77 -9.13
CA ASP A 422 -17.03 -16.12 -9.60
C ASP A 422 -15.82 -17.04 -9.30
N PRO A 423 -15.97 -17.99 -8.36
CA PRO A 423 -14.90 -18.94 -8.03
C PRO A 423 -14.44 -19.79 -9.21
N GLU A 424 -15.35 -20.17 -10.12
CA GLU A 424 -15.02 -21.01 -11.27
C GLU A 424 -14.14 -20.24 -12.25
N LEU A 425 -14.53 -19.02 -12.60
CA LEU A 425 -13.71 -18.15 -13.46
C LEU A 425 -12.37 -17.82 -12.82
N TYR A 426 -12.33 -17.63 -11.49
CA TYR A 426 -11.06 -17.45 -10.79
C TYR A 426 -10.12 -18.64 -10.99
N TRP A 427 -10.59 -19.88 -10.76
CA TRP A 427 -9.75 -21.07 -10.91
C TRP A 427 -9.31 -21.27 -12.37
N LYS A 428 -10.21 -21.03 -13.33
CA LYS A 428 -9.88 -21.09 -14.76
C LYS A 428 -8.75 -20.12 -15.11
N ALA A 429 -8.79 -18.89 -14.58
CA ALA A 429 -7.72 -17.93 -14.76
C ALA A 429 -6.45 -18.27 -13.95
N TYR A 430 -6.59 -18.82 -12.74
CA TYR A 430 -5.48 -19.15 -11.85
C TYR A 430 -4.52 -20.19 -12.45
N TYR A 431 -5.05 -21.27 -13.04
CA TYR A 431 -4.18 -22.33 -13.59
C TYR A 431 -3.37 -21.85 -14.79
N LEU A 432 -3.99 -21.01 -15.64
CA LEU A 432 -3.30 -20.35 -16.75
C LEU A 432 -2.31 -19.31 -16.22
N GLY A 433 -2.74 -18.44 -15.31
CA GLY A 433 -1.94 -17.36 -14.71
C GLY A 433 -0.71 -17.81 -13.92
N THR A 434 -0.73 -19.04 -13.41
CA THR A 434 0.40 -19.65 -12.69
C THR A 434 1.26 -20.55 -13.57
N GLY A 435 0.93 -20.70 -14.85
CA GLY A 435 1.62 -21.61 -15.78
C GLY A 435 1.51 -23.09 -15.42
N ARG A 436 0.57 -23.46 -14.54
CA ARG A 436 0.35 -24.86 -14.12
C ARG A 436 -0.27 -25.69 -15.23
N THR A 437 -1.02 -25.04 -16.12
CA THR A 437 -1.65 -25.64 -17.29
C THR A 437 -1.48 -24.73 -18.51
N THR A 438 -1.70 -25.27 -19.70
CA THR A 438 -1.62 -24.50 -20.95
C THR A 438 -2.82 -24.76 -21.86
N GLY A 439 -2.92 -25.95 -22.44
CA GLY A 439 -4.00 -26.32 -23.38
C GLY A 439 -5.33 -26.64 -22.70
N PHE A 440 -5.36 -26.70 -21.38
CA PHE A 440 -6.58 -26.87 -20.58
C PHE A 440 -6.52 -26.02 -19.31
N THR A 441 -7.65 -25.86 -18.65
CA THR A 441 -7.79 -25.25 -17.32
C THR A 441 -8.93 -25.93 -16.54
N CYS A 442 -9.22 -25.48 -15.33
CA CYS A 442 -10.19 -26.09 -14.43
C CYS A 442 -10.97 -25.04 -13.62
N ALA A 443 -12.25 -25.30 -13.38
CA ALA A 443 -13.17 -24.47 -12.60
C ALA A 443 -13.09 -24.65 -11.07
N SER A 444 -12.20 -25.49 -10.56
CA SER A 444 -12.18 -25.89 -9.15
C SER A 444 -10.78 -25.76 -8.53
N THR A 445 -10.71 -25.79 -7.20
CA THR A 445 -9.43 -25.72 -6.47
C THR A 445 -8.50 -26.90 -6.74
N PHE A 446 -9.06 -28.04 -7.16
CA PHE A 446 -8.33 -29.26 -7.48
C PHE A 446 -8.68 -29.70 -8.90
N CYS A 447 -7.76 -29.45 -9.82
CA CYS A 447 -7.90 -29.80 -11.23
C CYS A 447 -7.64 -31.30 -11.45
N GLU A 448 -8.71 -32.08 -11.61
CA GLU A 448 -8.66 -33.49 -12.03
C GLU A 448 -8.96 -33.62 -13.53
N GLU A 449 -8.52 -34.69 -14.18
CA GLU A 449 -8.70 -34.89 -15.64
C GLU A 449 -10.16 -34.78 -16.10
N LYS A 450 -11.11 -35.18 -15.25
CA LYS A 450 -12.55 -35.10 -15.53
C LYS A 450 -13.08 -33.65 -15.60
N ASP A 451 -12.36 -32.72 -14.99
CA ASP A 451 -12.72 -31.30 -14.85
C ASP A 451 -11.94 -30.43 -15.86
N PHE A 452 -11.17 -31.05 -16.77
CA PHE A 452 -10.40 -30.32 -17.77
C PHE A 452 -11.30 -29.65 -18.78
N GLU A 453 -11.12 -28.35 -18.93
CA GLU A 453 -11.76 -27.53 -19.93
C GLU A 453 -10.71 -26.99 -20.91
N ASP A 454 -11.00 -27.09 -22.21
CA ASP A 454 -10.11 -26.59 -23.25
C ASP A 454 -9.87 -25.08 -23.12
N THR A 455 -8.59 -24.66 -23.16
CA THR A 455 -8.23 -23.26 -22.93
C THR A 455 -8.85 -22.33 -23.97
N TYR A 456 -8.89 -22.71 -25.25
CA TYR A 456 -9.53 -21.88 -26.27
C TYR A 456 -11.04 -21.70 -26.00
N ALA A 457 -11.73 -22.79 -25.67
CA ALA A 457 -13.15 -22.76 -25.32
C ALA A 457 -13.41 -21.82 -24.13
N VAL A 458 -12.61 -21.91 -23.07
CA VAL A 458 -12.75 -21.07 -21.87
C VAL A 458 -12.47 -19.60 -22.17
N LEU A 459 -11.36 -19.29 -22.86
CA LEU A 459 -11.02 -17.91 -23.21
C LEU A 459 -12.08 -17.27 -24.11
N LYS A 460 -12.63 -18.03 -25.07
CA LYS A 460 -13.64 -17.54 -26.01
C LYS A 460 -15.03 -17.42 -25.38
N ASN A 461 -15.49 -18.47 -24.70
CA ASN A 461 -16.89 -18.60 -24.29
C ASN A 461 -17.14 -18.03 -22.89
N ASP A 462 -16.24 -18.30 -21.95
CA ASP A 462 -16.46 -17.93 -20.55
C ASP A 462 -15.96 -16.52 -20.27
N PHE A 463 -14.74 -16.21 -20.74
CA PHE A 463 -14.16 -14.87 -20.59
C PHE A 463 -14.57 -13.89 -21.69
N GLY A 464 -15.14 -14.39 -22.81
CA GLY A 464 -15.48 -13.54 -23.96
C GLY A 464 -14.26 -12.81 -24.56
N ALA A 465 -13.05 -13.30 -24.31
CA ALA A 465 -11.82 -12.60 -24.66
C ALA A 465 -11.66 -12.51 -26.18
N SER A 466 -11.15 -11.38 -26.64
CA SER A 466 -10.78 -11.17 -28.05
C SER A 466 -9.27 -11.21 -28.23
N PHE A 467 -8.53 -10.92 -27.15
CA PHE A 467 -7.08 -10.94 -27.12
C PHE A 467 -6.58 -11.63 -25.85
N VAL A 468 -5.37 -12.16 -25.92
CA VAL A 468 -4.59 -12.62 -24.77
C VAL A 468 -3.33 -11.78 -24.69
N PHE A 469 -3.04 -11.27 -23.50
CA PHE A 469 -1.81 -10.54 -23.22
C PHE A 469 -0.88 -11.39 -22.34
N LEU A 470 0.38 -11.51 -22.77
CA LEU A 470 1.43 -12.23 -22.06
C LEU A 470 2.64 -11.33 -21.83
N SER A 471 3.24 -11.46 -20.65
CA SER A 471 4.59 -10.96 -20.38
C SER A 471 5.61 -12.01 -20.81
N ARG A 472 6.58 -11.63 -21.66
CA ARG A 472 7.65 -12.53 -22.15
C ARG A 472 8.58 -13.02 -21.05
N ALA A 473 8.73 -12.25 -19.98
CA ALA A 473 9.61 -12.59 -18.87
C ALA A 473 9.15 -13.80 -18.02
N TYR A 474 7.91 -14.32 -18.19
CA TYR A 474 7.32 -15.25 -17.22
C TYR A 474 6.54 -16.43 -17.80
N ASP A 475 6.31 -16.50 -19.11
CA ASP A 475 5.28 -17.41 -19.64
C ASP A 475 5.61 -18.08 -20.98
N ASP A 476 6.76 -18.75 -21.03
CA ASP A 476 7.20 -19.49 -22.23
C ASP A 476 6.22 -20.61 -22.61
N ASN A 477 5.57 -21.24 -21.62
CA ASN A 477 4.66 -22.35 -21.87
C ASN A 477 3.36 -21.90 -22.55
N LEU A 478 2.70 -20.84 -22.05
CA LEU A 478 1.51 -20.31 -22.72
C LEU A 478 1.87 -19.63 -24.03
N TYR A 479 3.00 -18.92 -24.11
CA TYR A 479 3.48 -18.36 -25.38
C TYR A 479 3.65 -19.45 -26.44
N ASN A 480 4.32 -20.56 -26.12
CA ASN A 480 4.50 -21.68 -27.03
C ASN A 480 3.16 -22.33 -27.40
N TYR A 481 2.23 -22.46 -26.45
CA TYR A 481 0.89 -22.98 -26.74
C TYR A 481 0.15 -22.10 -27.76
N PHE A 482 0.02 -20.79 -27.50
CA PHE A 482 -0.69 -19.88 -28.41
C PHE A 482 0.01 -19.72 -29.76
N SER A 483 1.34 -19.79 -29.81
CA SER A 483 2.08 -19.68 -31.08
C SER A 483 1.89 -20.89 -32.00
N ASN A 484 1.57 -22.06 -31.44
CA ASN A 484 1.42 -23.31 -32.19
C ASN A 484 -0.04 -23.73 -32.42
N ASP A 485 -1.01 -23.03 -31.82
CA ASP A 485 -2.43 -23.34 -31.95
C ASP A 485 -3.11 -22.42 -32.99
N GLN A 486 -3.76 -23.05 -33.97
CA GLN A 486 -4.44 -22.37 -35.09
C GLN A 486 -5.60 -21.45 -34.70
N HIS A 487 -6.05 -21.50 -33.45
CA HIS A 487 -7.11 -20.62 -32.93
C HIS A 487 -6.58 -19.26 -32.48
N TYR A 488 -5.27 -19.06 -32.49
CA TYR A 488 -4.64 -17.80 -32.11
C TYR A 488 -3.80 -17.26 -33.26
N SER A 489 -3.70 -15.94 -33.34
CA SER A 489 -2.81 -15.25 -34.28
C SER A 489 -1.98 -14.24 -33.51
N LEU A 490 -0.66 -14.32 -33.64
CA LEU A 490 0.24 -13.34 -33.05
C LEU A 490 0.00 -11.97 -33.71
N GLY A 491 -0.41 -11.00 -32.90
CA GLY A 491 -0.69 -9.64 -33.36
C GLY A 491 0.45 -8.67 -33.09
N TYR A 492 1.10 -8.81 -31.92
CA TYR A 492 2.21 -7.96 -31.51
C TYR A 492 3.21 -8.75 -30.64
N GLU A 493 4.49 -8.44 -30.78
CA GLU A 493 5.55 -8.97 -29.92
C GLU A 493 6.70 -7.97 -29.78
N ASN A 494 7.25 -7.86 -28.57
CA ASN A 494 8.51 -7.21 -28.29
C ASN A 494 9.31 -8.01 -27.23
N ALA A 495 10.36 -7.41 -26.68
CA ALA A 495 11.18 -8.07 -25.66
C ALA A 495 10.40 -8.36 -24.34
N ASP A 496 9.39 -7.55 -24.03
CA ASP A 496 8.70 -7.58 -22.73
C ASP A 496 7.35 -8.30 -22.77
N SER A 497 6.70 -8.36 -23.94
CA SER A 497 5.31 -8.78 -24.06
C SER A 497 4.95 -9.34 -25.43
N ALA A 498 3.88 -10.13 -25.47
CA ALA A 498 3.24 -10.62 -26.68
C ALA A 498 1.71 -10.51 -26.56
N VAL A 499 1.06 -10.20 -27.68
CA VAL A 499 -0.40 -10.10 -27.80
C VAL A 499 -0.88 -11.06 -28.87
N PHE A 500 -1.77 -11.97 -28.48
CA PHE A 500 -2.41 -12.92 -29.38
C PHE A 500 -3.87 -12.53 -29.59
N LYS A 501 -4.32 -12.53 -30.83
CA LYS A 501 -5.74 -12.40 -31.19
C LYS A 501 -6.39 -13.78 -31.18
N ILE A 502 -7.56 -13.89 -30.54
CA ILE A 502 -8.36 -15.12 -30.53
C ILE A 502 -9.22 -15.16 -31.79
N ILE A 503 -9.02 -16.17 -32.63
CA ILE A 503 -9.75 -16.38 -33.87
C ILE A 503 -11.10 -17.03 -33.53
N LYS A 504 -12.17 -16.23 -33.58
CA LYS A 504 -13.55 -16.72 -33.42
C LYS A 504 -13.97 -17.37 -34.75
N LYS A 505 -13.75 -18.68 -34.87
CA LYS A 505 -14.43 -19.51 -35.89
C LYS A 505 -15.92 -19.61 -35.58
#